data_AF-A0A3M2H1X0-F1
#
_entry.id   AF-A0A3M2H1X0-F1
#
_cell.length_a   1.000
_cell.length_b   1.000
_cell.length_c   1.000
_cell.angle_alpha   90.00
_cell.angle_beta   90.00
_cell.angle_gamma   90.00
#
_symmetry.space_group_name_H-M   'P 1'
#
loop_
_entity.id
_entity.type
_entity.pdbx_description
1 polymer ?
#
loop_
_entity_poly.entity_id
_entity_poly.type
_entity_poly.pdbx_seq_one_letter_code
_entity_poly.pdbx_strand_id
1 'polypeptide(L)' 'MSTEKPSRADYHRKHQGRAEAEAQRLLARKAELQGRWLPWVAQELYQLSPPEFVNMVRRELQRLS' A
#
# COMPACT_ATOMS: atom_id res chain seq x y z
N MET A 1 15.53 -25.83 17.04
CA MET A 1 15.46 -24.37 16.82
C MET A 1 14.17 -24.09 16.07
N SER A 2 13.15 -23.59 16.74
CA SER A 2 11.88 -23.23 16.08
C SER A 2 12.06 -21.89 15.40
N THR A 3 12.12 -21.89 14.07
CA THR A 3 12.08 -20.67 13.27
C THR A 3 10.65 -20.14 13.29
N GLU A 4 10.31 -19.36 14.31
CA GLU A 4 9.03 -18.69 14.40
C GLU A 4 8.91 -17.70 13.22
N LYS A 5 8.07 -18.03 12.24
CA LYS A 5 7.76 -17.11 11.15
C LYS A 5 7.17 -15.84 11.79
N PRO A 6 7.66 -14.63 11.46
CA PRO A 6 7.10 -13.40 12.02
C PRO A 6 5.59 -13.38 11.76
N SER A 7 4.82 -13.10 12.81
CA SER A 7 3.37 -13.13 12.73
C SER A 7 2.89 -12.07 11.74
N ARG A 8 1.75 -12.32 11.08
CA ARG A 8 1.08 -11.33 10.23
C ARG A 8 0.91 -9.99 10.96
N ALA A 9 0.64 -10.03 12.26
CA ALA A 9 0.51 -8.84 13.09
C ALA A 9 1.83 -8.04 13.19
N ASP A 10 2.98 -8.71 13.32
CA ASP A 10 4.29 -8.04 13.38
C ASP A 10 4.65 -7.40 12.04
N TYR A 11 4.39 -8.13 10.94
CA TYR A 11 4.56 -7.59 9.61
C TYR A 11 3.71 -6.33 9.40
N HIS A 12 2.43 -6.40 9.74
CA HIS A 12 1.54 -5.23 9.64
C HIS A 12 2.05 -4.06 10.47
N ARG A 13 2.40 -4.27 11.75
CA ARG A 13 2.93 -3.21 12.62
C ARG A 13 4.19 -2.55 12.03
N LYS A 14 5.13 -3.36 11.52
CA LYS A 14 6.37 -2.87 10.92
C LYS A 14 6.14 -2.07 9.64
N HIS A 15 5.17 -2.47 8.83
CA HIS A 15 4.95 -1.88 7.50
C HIS A 15 3.83 -0.83 7.45
N GLN A 16 3.08 -0.63 8.54
CA GLN A 16 1.91 0.27 8.59
C GLN A 16 2.26 1.69 8.13
N GLY A 17 3.30 2.30 8.73
CA GLY A 17 3.70 3.67 8.37
C GLY A 17 4.15 3.81 6.92
N ARG A 18 4.82 2.78 6.38
CA ARG A 18 5.20 2.77 4.95
C ARG A 18 3.98 2.62 4.04
N ALA A 19 3.02 1.79 4.42
CA ALA A 19 1.79 1.59 3.64
C ALA A 19 0.96 2.89 3.58
N GLU A 20 0.87 3.62 4.70
CA GLU A 20 0.21 4.92 4.76
C GLU A 20 0.94 5.97 3.90
N ALA A 21 2.27 6.04 3.98
CA ALA A 21 3.05 6.96 3.16
C ALA A 21 2.88 6.70 1.65
N GLU A 22 2.86 5.43 1.22
CA GLU A 22 2.57 5.09 -0.18
C GLU A 22 1.14 5.48 -0.57
N ALA A 23 0.15 5.22 0.28
CA ALA A 23 -1.23 5.62 0.02
C ALA A 23 -1.38 7.14 -0.12
N GLN A 24 -0.71 7.93 0.74
CA GLN A 24 -0.68 9.39 0.62
C GLN A 24 0.00 9.84 -0.69
N ARG A 25 1.12 9.22 -1.08
CA ARG A 25 1.80 9.50 -2.35
C ARG A 25 0.87 9.25 -3.55
N LEU A 26 0.14 8.13 -3.54
CA LEU A 26 -0.81 7.79 -4.59
C LEU A 26 -1.97 8.80 -4.63
N LEU A 27 -2.51 9.16 -3.47
CA LEU A 27 -3.64 10.09 -3.35
C LEU A 27 -3.26 11.52 -3.79
N ALA A 28 -2.05 11.98 -3.49
CA ALA A 28 -1.57 13.30 -3.89
C ALA A 28 -1.60 13.53 -5.41
N ARG A 29 -1.44 12.45 -6.20
CA ARG A 29 -1.50 12.51 -7.67
C ARG A 29 -2.93 12.52 -8.23
N LYS A 30 -3.96 12.35 -7.39
CA LYS A 30 -5.37 12.24 -7.83
C LYS A 30 -5.84 13.48 -8.58
N ALA A 31 -5.53 14.67 -8.08
CA ALA A 31 -5.93 15.94 -8.71
C ALA A 31 -5.23 16.19 -10.05
N GLU A 32 -3.95 15.79 -10.15
CA GLU A 32 -3.13 15.96 -11.35
C GLU A 32 -3.54 15.00 -12.48
N LEU A 33 -3.79 13.73 -12.14
CA LEU A 33 -4.06 12.68 -13.12
C LEU A 33 -5.55 12.55 -13.47
N GLN A 34 -6.45 13.02 -12.61
CA GLN A 34 -7.90 13.01 -12.81
C GLN A 34 -8.41 11.62 -13.28
N GLY A 35 -9.07 11.54 -14.45
CA GLY A 35 -9.60 10.29 -14.98
C GLY A 35 -8.54 9.21 -15.27
N ARG A 36 -7.25 9.57 -15.35
CA ARG A 36 -6.15 8.61 -15.52
C ARG A 36 -5.61 8.07 -14.20
N TRP A 37 -6.09 8.60 -13.06
CA TRP A 37 -5.55 8.25 -11.75
C TRP A 37 -5.72 6.76 -11.42
N LEU A 38 -6.91 6.19 -11.63
CA LEU A 38 -7.15 4.77 -11.29
C LEU A 38 -6.29 3.78 -12.12
N PRO A 39 -6.21 3.90 -13.46
CA PRO A 39 -5.27 3.07 -14.24
C PRO A 39 -3.81 3.21 -13.80
N TRP A 40 -3.39 4.44 -13.46
CA TRP A 40 -2.03 4.68 -12.98
C TRP A 40 -1.78 4.05 -11.60
N VAL A 41 -2.72 4.18 -10.65
CA VAL A 41 -2.63 3.53 -9.34
C VAL A 41 -2.52 2.00 -9.50
N ALA A 42 -3.25 1.39 -10.43
CA ALA A 42 -3.15 -0.04 -10.68
C ALA A 42 -1.73 -0.44 -11.13
N GLN A 43 -1.11 0.35 -11.99
CA GLN A 43 0.28 0.14 -12.42
C GLN A 43 1.26 0.28 -11.25
N GLU A 44 1.13 1.32 -10.42
CA GLU A 44 1.99 1.53 -9.24
C GLU A 44 1.90 0.34 -8.27
N LEU A 45 0.68 -0.12 -7.99
CA LEU A 45 0.44 -1.26 -7.09
C LEU A 45 1.00 -2.57 -7.65
N TYR A 46 1.09 -2.72 -8.98
CA TYR A 46 1.69 -3.90 -9.61
C TYR A 46 3.22 -3.95 -9.42
N GLN A 47 3.87 -2.79 -9.31
CA GLN A 47 5.31 -2.71 -9.04
C GLN A 47 5.66 -2.96 -7.57
N LEU A 48 4.66 -2.91 -6.67
CA LEU A 48 4.85 -3.18 -5.26
C LEU A 48 4.81 -4.67 -4.96
N SER A 49 5.69 -5.08 -4.06
CA SER A 49 5.74 -6.43 -3.50
C SER A 49 6.16 -6.37 -2.03
N PRO A 50 5.83 -7.38 -1.22
CA PRO A 50 5.00 -8.56 -1.52
C PRO A 50 3.49 -8.24 -1.57
N PRO A 51 2.62 -9.16 -2.05
CA PRO A 51 1.17 -8.93 -2.16
C PRO A 51 0.49 -8.48 -0.86
N GLU A 52 0.97 -8.94 0.30
CA GLU A 52 0.47 -8.53 1.61
C GLU A 52 0.69 -7.03 1.85
N PHE A 53 1.84 -6.49 1.42
CA PHE A 53 2.10 -5.05 1.49
C PHE A 53 1.20 -4.28 0.54
N VAL A 54 0.98 -4.78 -0.68
CA VAL A 54 0.05 -4.17 -1.65
C VAL A 54 -1.36 -4.06 -1.06
N ASN A 55 -1.82 -5.10 -0.37
CA ASN A 55 -3.11 -5.10 0.32
C ASN A 55 -3.18 -4.06 1.45
N MET A 56 -2.08 -3.84 2.18
CA MET A 56 -2.00 -2.77 3.19
C MET A 56 -2.14 -1.39 2.53
N VAL A 57 -1.38 -1.12 1.46
CA VAL A 57 -1.45 0.16 0.73
C VAL A 57 -2.86 0.40 0.16
N ARG A 58 -3.51 -0.62 -0.41
CA ARG A 58 -4.90 -0.52 -0.89
C ARG A 58 -5.87 -0.13 0.21
N ARG A 59 -5.74 -0.71 1.41
CA ARG A 59 -6.61 -0.39 2.56
C ARG A 59 -6.38 1.03 3.05
N GLU A 60 -5.14 1.48 3.16
CA GLU A 60 -4.84 2.85 3.55
C GLU A 60 -5.33 3.85 2.49
N LEU A 61 -5.18 3.55 1.21
CA LEU A 61 -5.70 4.39 0.13
C LEU A 61 -7.22 4.52 0.18
N GLN A 62 -7.93 3.42 0.48
CA GLN A 62 -9.37 3.42 0.71
C GLN A 62 -9.77 4.20 1.98
N ARG A 63 -8.94 4.21 3.02
CA ARG A 63 -9.20 4.96 4.27
C ARG A 63 -9.04 6.48 4.08
N LEU A 64 -8.12 6.91 3.21
CA LEU A 64 -7.76 8.32 3.03
C LEU A 64 -8.54 9.03 1.90
N SER A 65 -9.22 8.30 1.02
CA SER A 65 -9.96 8.85 -0.14
C SER A 65 -11.46 8.88 0.08
#